data_AF-A0A819DS08-F1
#
_entry.id   AF-A0A819DS08-F1
#
_cell.length_a   1.000
_cell.length_b   1.000
_cell.length_c   1.000
_cell.angle_alpha   90.00
_cell.angle_beta   90.00
_cell.angle_gamma   90.00
#
_symmetry.space_group_name_H-M   'P 1'
#
loop_
_entity.id
_entity.type
_entity.pdbx_description
1 polymer ?
#
loop_
_entity_poly.entity_id
_entity_poly.type
_entity_poly.pdbx_seq_one_letter_code
_entity_poly.pdbx_strand_id
1 'polypeptide(L)'
;MGVYWMNKCAEAVKNLDQEAAKEIKDQFRKSFESFDAGIQAFEKINDISNIALLHSNLGRLMRYYAQFYVPIVNGIRQEFSQQERQSYQKAFDYYLRGLKLVENRIDLYEVYRTLSWELSNTYFTMATSLQDYAPLSTMSQDDIEKEIIDCMTRALKYLDVELNTPSSDRYSLAKYRAATIHHRLASLLHNTFRAQNNVTRRKRLRALASLHYQKALELFSPNDNPLEYLRLLIEEVALTDFELQSNNYDFFNF
;
A
#
# COMPACT_ATOMS: atom_id res chain seq x y z
N MET A 1 7.07 -20.12 -18.80
CA MET A 1 8.44 -19.65 -18.53
C MET A 1 8.49 -18.38 -17.67
N GLY A 2 7.67 -17.35 -17.90
CA GLY A 2 7.71 -16.12 -17.09
C GLY A 2 7.53 -16.34 -15.58
N VAL A 3 6.48 -17.06 -15.16
CA VAL A 3 6.24 -17.37 -13.73
C VAL A 3 7.39 -18.13 -13.08
N TYR A 4 8.05 -19.02 -13.83
CA TYR A 4 9.22 -19.76 -13.32
C TYR A 4 10.36 -18.81 -12.94
N TRP A 5 10.72 -17.88 -13.84
CA TRP A 5 11.76 -16.88 -13.58
C TRP A 5 11.36 -15.90 -12.47
N MET A 6 10.09 -15.49 -12.45
CA MET A 6 9.55 -14.64 -11.37
C MET A 6 9.67 -15.32 -10.00
N ASN A 7 9.37 -16.62 -9.90
CA ASN A 7 9.51 -17.36 -8.64
C ASN A 7 10.97 -17.48 -8.21
N LYS A 8 11.91 -17.63 -9.15
CA LYS A 8 13.35 -17.57 -8.86
C LYS A 8 13.77 -16.19 -8.34
N CYS A 9 13.25 -15.11 -8.91
CA CYS A 9 13.46 -13.76 -8.39
C CYS A 9 12.90 -13.63 -6.96
N ALA A 10 11.69 -14.14 -6.71
CA ALA A 10 11.05 -14.09 -5.39
C ALA A 10 11.82 -14.85 -4.31
N GLU A 11 12.45 -15.97 -4.67
CA GLU A 11 13.33 -16.75 -3.79
C GLU A 11 14.63 -15.99 -3.51
N ALA A 12 15.28 -15.48 -4.57
CA ALA A 12 16.57 -14.81 -4.46
C ALA A 12 16.49 -13.47 -3.71
N VAL A 13 15.39 -12.73 -3.85
CA VAL A 13 15.15 -11.47 -3.10
C VAL A 13 15.07 -11.69 -1.59
N LYS A 14 14.70 -12.88 -1.11
CA LYS A 14 14.69 -13.19 0.33
C LYS A 14 16.09 -13.42 0.89
N ASN A 15 17.04 -13.83 0.05
CA ASN A 15 18.40 -14.24 0.41
C ASN A 15 19.43 -13.42 -0.38
N LEU A 16 19.26 -12.09 -0.41
CA LEU A 16 20.09 -11.18 -1.19
C LEU A 16 21.56 -11.24 -0.73
N ASP A 17 22.42 -11.80 -1.58
CA ASP A 17 23.88 -11.69 -1.51
C ASP A 17 24.40 -10.88 -2.71
N GLN A 18 25.49 -10.13 -2.52
CA GLN A 18 26.02 -9.17 -3.51
C GLN A 18 26.49 -9.87 -4.79
N GLU A 19 27.02 -11.10 -4.70
CA GLU A 19 27.48 -11.88 -5.85
C GLU A 19 26.32 -12.39 -6.73
N ALA A 20 25.13 -12.60 -6.15
CA ALA A 20 23.94 -13.08 -6.86
C ALA A 20 23.19 -11.98 -7.64
N ALA A 21 23.52 -10.70 -7.42
CA ALA A 21 22.77 -9.56 -7.97
C ALA A 21 22.72 -9.53 -9.51
N LYS A 22 23.77 -9.98 -10.20
CA LYS A 22 23.80 -10.02 -11.67
C LYS A 22 22.89 -11.11 -12.21
N GLU A 23 22.88 -12.28 -11.59
CA GLU A 23 22.02 -13.39 -11.98
C GLU A 23 20.55 -13.03 -11.80
N ILE A 24 20.20 -12.42 -10.66
CA ILE A 24 18.83 -11.99 -10.36
C ILE A 24 18.32 -10.99 -11.40
N LYS A 25 19.15 -10.02 -11.81
CA LYS A 25 18.80 -9.06 -12.88
C LYS A 25 18.50 -9.76 -14.21
N ASP A 26 19.26 -10.79 -14.56
CA ASP A 26 19.00 -11.58 -15.77
C ASP A 26 17.70 -12.39 -15.66
N GLN A 27 17.41 -12.98 -14.50
CA GLN A 27 16.15 -13.67 -14.25
C GLN A 27 14.94 -12.74 -14.36
N PHE A 28 15.05 -11.52 -13.84
CA PHE A 28 14.00 -10.52 -14.02
C PHE A 28 13.75 -10.19 -15.49
N ARG A 29 14.82 -9.97 -16.26
CA ARG A 29 14.74 -9.70 -17.70
C ARG A 29 14.03 -10.84 -18.44
N LYS A 30 14.46 -12.08 -18.19
CA LYS A 30 13.83 -13.28 -18.79
C LYS A 30 12.35 -13.41 -18.42
N SER A 31 12.00 -13.10 -17.17
CA SER A 31 10.62 -13.10 -16.71
C SER A 31 9.80 -12.06 -17.47
N PHE A 32 10.33 -10.84 -17.61
CA PHE A 32 9.68 -9.74 -18.30
C PHE A 32 9.45 -10.07 -19.79
N GLU A 33 10.50 -10.45 -20.51
CA GLU A 33 10.45 -10.82 -21.93
C GLU A 33 9.44 -11.95 -22.18
N SER A 34 9.37 -12.93 -21.26
CA SER A 34 8.39 -14.02 -21.36
C SER A 34 6.95 -13.56 -21.19
N PHE A 35 6.69 -12.61 -20.28
CA PHE A 35 5.35 -12.07 -20.08
C PHE A 35 4.94 -11.16 -21.25
N ASP A 36 5.86 -10.33 -21.74
CA ASP A 36 5.61 -9.45 -22.89
C ASP A 36 5.30 -10.24 -24.16
N ALA A 37 6.11 -11.27 -24.46
CA ALA A 37 5.82 -12.19 -25.57
C ALA A 37 4.48 -12.93 -25.39
N GLY A 38 4.12 -13.28 -24.16
CA GLY A 38 2.83 -13.88 -23.83
C GLY A 38 1.66 -12.93 -24.11
N ILE A 39 1.78 -11.65 -23.75
CA ILE A 39 0.76 -10.63 -24.04
C ILE A 39 0.56 -10.52 -25.55
N GLN A 40 1.63 -10.37 -26.32
CA GLN A 40 1.56 -10.28 -27.78
C GLN A 40 0.93 -11.53 -28.41
N ALA A 41 1.13 -12.71 -27.83
CA ALA A 41 0.50 -13.95 -28.30
C ALA A 41 -1.00 -13.98 -28.02
N PHE A 42 -1.43 -13.61 -26.81
CA PHE A 42 -2.84 -13.59 -26.43
C PHE A 42 -3.63 -12.45 -27.10
N GLU A 43 -2.98 -11.32 -27.41
CA GLU A 43 -3.56 -10.24 -28.22
C GLU A 43 -3.99 -10.72 -29.60
N LYS A 44 -3.18 -11.57 -30.26
CA LYS A 44 -3.50 -12.12 -31.59
C LYS A 44 -4.76 -12.98 -31.63
N ILE A 45 -5.13 -13.58 -30.49
CA ILE A 45 -6.33 -14.40 -30.35
C ILE A 45 -7.42 -13.74 -29.50
N ASN A 46 -7.24 -12.46 -29.15
CA ASN A 46 -8.15 -11.68 -28.31
C ASN A 46 -8.51 -12.33 -26.96
N ASP A 47 -7.55 -13.03 -26.34
CA ASP A 47 -7.75 -13.66 -25.03
C ASP A 47 -7.53 -12.65 -23.90
N ILE A 48 -8.56 -11.84 -23.65
CA ILE A 48 -8.56 -10.75 -22.68
C ILE A 48 -8.23 -11.24 -21.26
N SER A 49 -8.76 -12.40 -20.87
CA SER A 49 -8.54 -13.00 -19.56
C SER A 49 -7.07 -13.23 -19.30
N ASN A 50 -6.38 -13.88 -20.26
CA ASN A 50 -4.97 -14.17 -20.12
C ASN A 50 -4.09 -12.92 -20.24
N ILE A 51 -4.45 -11.94 -21.07
CA ILE A 51 -3.75 -10.65 -21.10
C ILE A 51 -3.82 -9.95 -19.73
N ALA A 52 -5.01 -9.91 -19.11
CA ALA A 52 -5.21 -9.31 -17.79
C ALA A 52 -4.41 -10.04 -16.70
N LEU A 53 -4.36 -11.37 -16.74
CA LEU A 53 -3.54 -12.17 -15.81
C LEU A 53 -2.03 -11.98 -16.02
N LEU A 54 -1.57 -11.79 -17.26
CA LEU A 54 -0.17 -11.45 -17.54
C LEU A 54 0.20 -10.06 -17.03
N HIS A 55 -0.71 -9.09 -17.12
CA HIS A 55 -0.55 -7.80 -16.46
C HIS A 55 -0.46 -7.92 -14.93
N SER A 56 -1.27 -8.78 -14.31
CA SER A 56 -1.14 -9.09 -12.88
C SER A 56 0.25 -9.62 -12.52
N ASN A 57 0.77 -10.55 -13.34
CA ASN A 57 2.10 -11.12 -13.15
C ASN A 57 3.23 -10.09 -13.34
N LEU A 58 3.10 -9.19 -14.32
CA LEU A 58 4.05 -8.08 -14.50
C LEU A 58 4.03 -7.12 -13.30
N GLY A 59 2.84 -6.80 -12.76
CA GLY A 59 2.72 -6.02 -11.54
C GLY A 59 3.45 -6.67 -10.36
N ARG A 60 3.27 -7.99 -10.19
CA ARG A 60 3.95 -8.76 -9.15
C ARG A 60 5.47 -8.82 -9.37
N LEU A 61 5.93 -8.96 -10.61
CA LEU A 61 7.35 -8.91 -10.96
C LEU A 61 7.98 -7.56 -10.56
N MET A 62 7.27 -6.46 -10.82
CA MET A 62 7.72 -5.12 -10.44
C MET A 62 7.80 -4.93 -8.91
N ARG A 63 6.93 -5.58 -8.13
CA ARG A 63 7.05 -5.60 -6.66
C ARG A 63 8.30 -6.33 -6.18
N TYR A 64 8.64 -7.46 -6.79
CA TYR A 64 9.91 -8.15 -6.51
C TYR A 64 11.11 -7.28 -6.92
N TYR A 65 10.98 -6.54 -8.01
CA TYR A 65 11.96 -5.53 -8.42
C TYR A 65 12.13 -4.47 -7.32
N ALA A 66 11.04 -3.94 -6.75
CA ALA A 66 11.11 -2.98 -5.65
C ALA A 66 11.87 -3.57 -4.44
N GLN A 67 11.54 -4.80 -4.05
CA GLN A 67 12.21 -5.49 -2.94
C GLN A 67 13.70 -5.74 -3.20
N PHE A 68 14.08 -6.05 -4.44
CA PHE A 68 15.47 -6.22 -4.84
C PHE A 68 16.31 -4.95 -4.65
N TYR A 69 15.70 -3.77 -4.84
CA TYR A 69 16.38 -2.48 -4.70
C TYR A 69 16.24 -1.85 -3.32
N VAL A 70 15.69 -2.57 -2.33
CA VAL A 70 15.65 -2.07 -0.94
C VAL A 70 17.10 -1.84 -0.48
N PRO A 71 17.47 -0.59 -0.11
CA PRO A 71 18.83 -0.30 0.32
C PRO A 71 19.06 -0.87 1.72
N ILE A 72 20.08 -1.71 1.85
CA ILE A 72 20.50 -2.31 3.12
C ILE A 72 21.98 -1.99 3.35
N VAL A 73 22.29 -1.38 4.49
CA VAL A 73 23.66 -1.08 4.92
C VAL A 73 23.86 -1.75 6.28
N ASN A 74 24.88 -2.61 6.39
CA ASN A 74 25.17 -3.38 7.61
C ASN A 74 23.96 -4.14 8.17
N GLY A 75 23.13 -4.72 7.30
CA GLY A 75 21.92 -5.45 7.68
C GLY A 75 20.73 -4.58 8.09
N ILE A 76 20.86 -3.26 8.01
CA ILE A 76 19.80 -2.31 8.38
C ILE A 76 19.23 -1.69 7.10
N ARG A 77 17.90 -1.78 6.94
CA ARG A 77 17.18 -1.11 5.85
C ARG A 77 17.31 0.40 5.99
N GLN A 78 17.64 1.06 4.88
CA GLN A 78 17.76 2.51 4.80
C GLN A 78 16.46 3.15 4.31
N GLU A 79 16.48 4.46 4.08
CA GLU A 79 15.37 5.22 3.52
C GLU A 79 14.85 4.61 2.21
N PHE A 80 13.54 4.74 2.00
CA PHE A 80 12.83 4.29 0.82
C PHE A 80 13.42 4.92 -0.44
N SER A 81 13.95 4.08 -1.32
CA SER A 81 14.73 4.52 -2.47
C SER A 81 13.87 4.98 -3.65
N GLN A 82 14.46 5.80 -4.53
CA GLN A 82 13.82 6.17 -5.79
C GLN A 82 13.56 4.94 -6.69
N GLN A 83 14.42 3.92 -6.60
CA GLN A 83 14.29 2.67 -7.35
C GLN A 83 13.10 1.83 -6.86
N GLU A 84 12.88 1.74 -5.55
CA GLU A 84 11.66 1.16 -4.98
C GLU A 84 10.43 1.91 -5.50
N ARG A 85 10.42 3.26 -5.40
CA ARG A 85 9.31 4.09 -5.90
C ARG A 85 8.99 3.79 -7.36
N GLN A 86 9.98 3.86 -8.24
CA GLN A 86 9.79 3.63 -9.68
C GLN A 86 9.25 2.22 -9.97
N SER A 87 9.69 1.23 -9.21
CA SER A 87 9.24 -0.15 -9.33
C SER A 87 7.78 -0.30 -8.91
N TYR A 88 7.37 0.31 -7.80
CA TYR A 88 5.96 0.33 -7.38
C TYR A 88 5.07 1.09 -8.38
N GLN A 89 5.53 2.22 -8.93
CA GLN A 89 4.77 2.95 -9.96
C GLN A 89 4.52 2.10 -11.20
N LYS A 90 5.54 1.38 -11.69
CA LYS A 90 5.36 0.40 -12.78
C LYS A 90 4.41 -0.74 -12.39
N ALA A 91 4.46 -1.20 -11.14
CA ALA A 91 3.53 -2.21 -10.66
C ALA A 91 2.08 -1.72 -10.74
N PHE A 92 1.81 -0.49 -10.29
CA PHE A 92 0.48 0.14 -10.41
C PHE A 92 0.03 0.19 -11.86
N ASP A 93 0.89 0.64 -12.77
CA ASP A 93 0.56 0.75 -14.20
C ASP A 93 0.14 -0.60 -14.79
N TYR A 94 0.86 -1.69 -14.47
CA TYR A 94 0.49 -3.02 -14.97
C TYR A 94 -0.84 -3.50 -14.41
N TYR A 95 -1.07 -3.38 -13.10
CA TYR A 95 -2.36 -3.77 -12.52
C TYR A 95 -3.52 -2.94 -13.08
N LEU A 96 -3.34 -1.63 -13.27
CA LEU A 96 -4.35 -0.74 -13.85
C LEU A 96 -4.64 -1.09 -15.32
N ARG A 97 -3.63 -1.45 -16.11
CA ARG A 97 -3.83 -1.96 -17.49
C ARG A 97 -4.67 -3.24 -17.48
N GLY A 98 -4.35 -4.17 -16.58
CA GLY A 98 -5.14 -5.39 -16.38
C GLY A 98 -6.59 -5.09 -16.00
N LEU A 99 -6.83 -4.19 -15.05
CA LEU A 99 -8.17 -3.81 -14.61
C LEU A 99 -9.00 -3.20 -15.74
N LYS A 100 -8.41 -2.29 -16.52
CA LYS A 100 -9.08 -1.63 -17.65
C LYS A 100 -9.62 -2.62 -18.69
N LEU A 101 -8.96 -3.77 -18.84
CA LEU A 101 -9.41 -4.83 -19.76
C LEU A 101 -10.67 -5.56 -19.27
N VAL A 102 -10.89 -5.61 -17.96
CA VAL A 102 -11.92 -6.45 -17.32
C VAL A 102 -12.98 -5.67 -16.52
N GLU A 103 -12.84 -4.35 -16.34
CA GLU A 103 -13.69 -3.53 -15.45
C GLU A 103 -15.19 -3.55 -15.78
N ASN A 104 -15.56 -3.78 -17.04
CA ASN A 104 -16.96 -3.85 -17.50
C ASN A 104 -17.39 -5.29 -17.89
N ARG A 105 -16.63 -6.31 -17.47
CA ARG A 105 -16.79 -7.70 -17.90
C ARG A 105 -17.23 -8.58 -16.73
N ILE A 106 -18.54 -8.81 -16.62
CA ILE A 106 -19.15 -9.61 -15.55
C ILE A 106 -18.60 -11.06 -15.59
N ASP A 107 -18.36 -11.58 -16.79
CA ASP A 107 -17.76 -12.90 -17.01
C ASP A 107 -16.34 -13.04 -16.45
N LEU A 108 -15.64 -11.92 -16.23
CA LEU A 108 -14.27 -11.84 -15.73
C LEU A 108 -14.17 -11.22 -14.34
N TYR A 109 -15.26 -11.19 -13.58
CA TYR A 109 -15.30 -10.55 -12.27
C TYR A 109 -14.27 -11.11 -11.29
N GLU A 110 -13.98 -12.42 -11.30
CA GLU A 110 -12.95 -13.01 -10.44
C GLU A 110 -11.52 -12.54 -10.80
N VAL A 111 -11.27 -12.27 -12.08
CA VAL A 111 -10.01 -11.67 -12.54
C VAL A 111 -9.93 -10.22 -12.06
N TYR A 112 -11.02 -9.46 -12.19
CA TYR A 112 -11.13 -8.09 -11.67
C TYR A 112 -10.90 -8.03 -10.15
N ARG A 113 -11.50 -8.95 -9.38
CA ARG A 113 -11.30 -9.07 -7.92
C ARG A 113 -9.85 -9.34 -7.58
N THR A 114 -9.22 -10.29 -8.27
CA THR A 114 -7.80 -10.63 -8.06
C THR A 114 -6.87 -9.45 -8.37
N LEU A 115 -7.08 -8.74 -9.47
CA LEU A 115 -6.30 -7.55 -9.81
C LEU A 115 -6.51 -6.42 -8.79
N SER A 116 -7.75 -6.19 -8.35
CA SER A 116 -8.07 -5.16 -7.35
C SER A 116 -7.40 -5.49 -6.01
N TRP A 117 -7.43 -6.75 -5.59
CA TRP A 117 -6.76 -7.23 -4.40
C TRP A 117 -5.24 -6.99 -4.44
N GLU A 118 -4.58 -7.41 -5.53
CA GLU A 118 -3.14 -7.25 -5.69
C GLU A 118 -2.75 -5.77 -5.79
N LEU A 119 -3.53 -4.94 -6.49
CA LEU A 119 -3.30 -3.51 -6.59
C LEU A 119 -3.45 -2.81 -5.23
N SER A 120 -4.50 -3.14 -4.46
CA SER A 120 -4.69 -2.66 -3.09
C SER A 120 -3.48 -3.01 -2.21
N ASN A 121 -3.03 -4.26 -2.26
CA ASN A 121 -1.87 -4.73 -1.52
C ASN A 121 -0.58 -4.00 -1.94
N THR A 122 -0.43 -3.68 -3.22
CA THR A 122 0.73 -2.97 -3.76
C THR A 122 0.78 -1.53 -3.24
N TYR A 123 -0.35 -0.81 -3.30
CA TYR A 123 -0.46 0.55 -2.76
C TYR A 123 -0.19 0.56 -1.26
N PHE A 124 -0.77 -0.39 -0.53
CA PHE A 124 -0.55 -0.53 0.91
C PHE A 124 0.92 -0.77 1.24
N THR A 125 1.60 -1.68 0.53
CA THR A 125 3.02 -2.00 0.77
C THR A 125 3.95 -0.81 0.48
N MET A 126 3.64 -0.03 -0.56
CA MET A 126 4.40 1.19 -0.84
C MET A 126 4.17 2.24 0.24
N ALA A 127 2.92 2.47 0.66
CA ALA A 127 2.59 3.43 1.70
C ALA A 127 3.23 3.05 3.06
N THR A 128 3.27 1.76 3.39
CA THR A 128 3.94 1.30 4.61
C THR A 128 5.44 1.51 4.53
N SER A 129 6.06 1.17 3.41
CA SER A 129 7.48 1.42 3.17
C SER A 129 7.84 2.91 3.25
N LEU A 130 7.04 3.79 2.65
CA LEU A 130 7.23 5.25 2.73
C LEU A 130 7.10 5.77 4.16
N GLN A 131 6.18 5.24 4.95
CA GLN A 131 5.96 5.70 6.32
C GLN A 131 7.02 5.15 7.30
N ASP A 132 7.44 3.89 7.13
CA ASP A 132 8.39 3.24 8.03
C ASP A 132 9.85 3.57 7.71
N TYR A 133 10.14 3.94 6.46
CA TYR A 133 11.48 4.26 5.94
C TYR A 133 11.44 5.58 5.15
N ALA A 134 10.87 6.63 5.73
CA ALA A 134 10.64 7.91 5.06
C ALA A 134 11.92 8.49 4.44
N PRO A 135 11.90 8.93 3.16
CA PRO A 135 13.07 9.48 2.46
C PRO A 135 13.33 10.95 2.80
N LEU A 136 13.53 11.24 4.08
CA LEU A 136 13.70 12.60 4.61
C LEU A 136 14.95 13.30 4.06
N SER A 137 15.95 12.54 3.58
CA SER A 137 17.14 13.09 2.94
C SER A 137 16.86 13.71 1.56
N THR A 138 15.79 13.31 0.88
CA THR A 138 15.50 13.72 -0.51
C THR A 138 14.13 14.35 -0.69
N MET A 139 13.26 14.29 0.32
CA MET A 139 11.88 14.81 0.25
C MET A 139 11.46 15.52 1.52
N SER A 140 10.56 16.49 1.34
CA SER A 140 9.92 17.15 2.48
C SER A 140 8.93 16.20 3.16
N GLN A 141 8.76 16.37 4.47
CA GLN A 141 7.75 15.65 5.25
C GLN A 141 6.34 15.81 4.65
N ASP A 142 5.97 17.03 4.25
CA ASP A 142 4.65 17.32 3.67
C ASP A 142 4.41 16.56 2.35
N ASP A 143 5.44 16.35 1.52
CA ASP A 143 5.30 15.60 0.27
C ASP A 143 5.25 14.09 0.49
N ILE A 144 6.02 13.58 1.46
CA ILE A 144 5.97 12.18 1.89
C ILE A 144 4.57 11.88 2.45
N GLU A 145 4.02 12.74 3.31
CA GLU A 145 2.68 12.58 3.88
C GLU A 145 1.59 12.54 2.80
N LYS A 146 1.64 13.45 1.81
CA LYS A 146 0.70 13.44 0.68
C LYS A 146 0.76 12.13 -0.11
N GLU A 147 1.96 11.63 -0.38
CA GLU A 147 2.15 10.38 -1.14
C GLU A 147 1.64 9.17 -0.36
N ILE A 148 1.88 9.11 0.96
CA ILE A 148 1.34 8.07 1.83
C ILE A 148 -0.19 8.10 1.80
N ILE A 149 -0.80 9.29 1.95
CA ILE A 149 -2.26 9.46 1.94
C ILE A 149 -2.86 9.05 0.60
N ASP A 150 -2.26 9.43 -0.53
CA ASP A 150 -2.74 9.03 -1.86
C ASP A 150 -2.68 7.51 -2.02
N CYS A 151 -1.54 6.90 -1.67
CA CYS A 151 -1.38 5.45 -1.76
C CYS A 151 -2.40 4.71 -0.87
N MET A 152 -2.57 5.13 0.39
CA MET A 152 -3.54 4.50 1.30
C MET A 152 -4.99 4.69 0.86
N THR A 153 -5.35 5.87 0.33
CA THR A 153 -6.68 6.12 -0.21
C THR A 153 -6.98 5.23 -1.41
N ARG A 154 -6.00 5.05 -2.31
CA ARG A 154 -6.13 4.12 -3.44
C ARG A 154 -6.17 2.68 -2.98
N ALA A 155 -5.39 2.31 -1.95
CA ALA A 155 -5.43 0.97 -1.37
C ALA A 155 -6.84 0.63 -0.87
N LEU A 156 -7.50 1.53 -0.14
CA LEU A 156 -8.89 1.38 0.32
C LEU A 156 -9.86 1.24 -0.86
N LYS A 157 -9.76 2.11 -1.87
CA LYS A 157 -10.63 2.07 -3.06
C LYS A 157 -10.67 0.69 -3.72
N TYR A 158 -9.51 0.04 -3.90
CA TYR A 158 -9.46 -1.29 -4.52
C TYR A 158 -9.78 -2.42 -3.54
N LEU A 159 -9.67 -2.17 -2.23
CA LEU A 159 -10.05 -3.11 -1.18
C LEU A 159 -11.58 -3.21 -1.01
N ASP A 160 -12.31 -2.13 -1.32
CA ASP A 160 -13.78 -2.07 -1.28
C ASP A 160 -14.43 -3.19 -2.09
N VAL A 161 -13.77 -3.70 -3.13
CA VAL A 161 -14.25 -4.85 -3.91
C VAL A 161 -14.44 -6.09 -3.02
N GLU A 162 -13.46 -6.38 -2.16
CA GLU A 162 -13.56 -7.52 -1.23
C GLU A 162 -14.43 -7.19 -0.02
N LEU A 163 -14.41 -5.94 0.47
CA LEU A 163 -15.27 -5.51 1.59
C LEU A 163 -16.76 -5.55 1.23
N ASN A 164 -17.12 -5.35 -0.03
CA ASN A 164 -18.47 -5.49 -0.55
C ASN A 164 -18.82 -6.92 -0.95
N THR A 165 -17.92 -7.90 -0.71
CA THR A 165 -18.13 -9.32 -1.00
C THR A 165 -17.96 -10.15 0.29
N PRO A 166 -18.94 -10.16 1.22
CA PRO A 166 -18.79 -10.84 2.51
C PRO A 166 -18.54 -12.36 2.43
N SER A 167 -18.93 -13.00 1.32
CA SER A 167 -18.68 -14.42 1.04
C SER A 167 -17.26 -14.71 0.55
N SER A 168 -16.43 -13.68 0.34
CA SER A 168 -15.04 -13.87 -0.08
C SER A 168 -14.21 -14.54 1.03
N ASP A 169 -13.40 -15.50 0.62
CA ASP A 169 -12.27 -16.06 1.38
C ASP A 169 -11.27 -15.01 1.89
N ARG A 170 -11.18 -13.85 1.23
CA ARG A 170 -10.31 -12.72 1.57
C ARG A 170 -11.02 -11.68 2.43
N TYR A 171 -12.32 -11.79 2.71
CA TYR A 171 -13.09 -10.76 3.40
C TYR A 171 -12.47 -10.37 4.74
N SER A 172 -12.14 -11.35 5.60
CA SER A 172 -11.52 -11.08 6.91
C SER A 172 -10.16 -10.38 6.79
N LEU A 173 -9.34 -10.79 5.81
CA LEU A 173 -8.05 -10.15 5.56
C LEU A 173 -8.21 -8.74 4.96
N ALA A 174 -9.25 -8.53 4.14
CA ALA A 174 -9.61 -7.22 3.62
C ALA A 174 -10.04 -6.28 4.75
N LYS A 175 -10.89 -6.76 5.66
CA LYS A 175 -11.34 -6.03 6.84
C LYS A 175 -10.15 -5.62 7.72
N TYR A 176 -9.26 -6.55 8.02
CA TYR A 176 -8.05 -6.29 8.80
C TYR A 176 -7.13 -5.24 8.13
N ARG A 177 -6.91 -5.37 6.81
CA ARG A 177 -6.07 -4.41 6.06
C ARG A 177 -6.71 -3.03 6.04
N ALA A 178 -8.02 -2.92 5.83
CA ALA A 178 -8.74 -1.65 5.84
C ALA A 178 -8.63 -0.95 7.22
N ALA A 179 -8.80 -1.71 8.30
CA ALA A 179 -8.66 -1.23 9.66
C ALA A 179 -7.23 -0.70 9.91
N THR A 180 -6.22 -1.44 9.46
CA THR A 180 -4.81 -1.05 9.54
C THR A 180 -4.51 0.22 8.75
N ILE A 181 -5.05 0.34 7.53
CA ILE A 181 -4.89 1.56 6.71
C ILE A 181 -5.49 2.77 7.44
N HIS A 182 -6.71 2.63 7.97
CA HIS A 182 -7.34 3.71 8.72
C HIS A 182 -6.56 4.08 9.98
N HIS A 183 -6.05 3.10 10.74
CA HIS A 183 -5.20 3.37 11.90
C HIS A 183 -3.93 4.15 11.52
N ARG A 184 -3.24 3.76 10.45
CA ARG A 184 -2.01 4.44 10.01
C ARG A 184 -2.28 5.85 9.49
N LEU A 185 -3.37 6.06 8.76
CA LEU A 185 -3.83 7.40 8.35
C LEU A 185 -4.16 8.28 9.57
N ALA A 186 -4.91 7.75 10.54
CA ALA A 186 -5.26 8.46 11.76
C ALA A 186 -4.01 8.90 12.52
N SER A 187 -3.05 7.98 12.71
CA SER A 187 -1.78 8.24 13.38
C SER A 187 -0.95 9.29 12.66
N LEU A 188 -0.86 9.22 11.33
CA LEU A 188 -0.15 10.21 10.51
C LEU A 188 -0.75 11.60 10.70
N LEU A 189 -2.06 11.72 10.53
CA LEU A 189 -2.79 12.99 10.64
C LEU A 189 -2.75 13.55 12.08
N HIS A 190 -2.80 12.68 13.10
CA HIS A 190 -2.65 13.05 14.50
C HIS A 190 -1.25 13.65 14.75
N ASN A 191 -0.19 13.02 14.24
CA ASN A 191 1.17 13.57 14.37
C ASN A 191 1.30 14.92 13.66
N THR A 192 0.80 15.05 12.43
CA THR A 192 0.80 16.34 11.70
C THR A 192 -0.02 17.39 12.43
N PHE A 193 -1.14 17.02 13.06
CA PHE A 193 -1.98 17.90 13.88
C PHE A 193 -1.21 18.44 15.10
N ARG A 194 -0.42 17.61 15.80
CA ARG A 194 0.36 18.03 16.96
C ARG A 194 1.46 19.04 16.62
N ALA A 195 2.02 18.94 15.43
CA ALA A 195 3.06 19.84 14.93
C ALA A 195 2.50 21.10 14.23
N GLN A 196 1.18 21.22 14.06
CA GLN A 196 0.58 22.28 13.24
C GLN A 196 0.24 23.55 14.04
N ASN A 197 0.73 24.69 13.56
CA ASN A 197 0.44 26.01 14.15
C ASN A 197 -0.75 26.74 13.49
N ASN A 198 -1.08 26.42 12.24
CA ASN A 198 -2.24 27.03 11.56
C ASN A 198 -3.56 26.47 12.10
N VAL A 199 -4.36 27.30 12.77
CA VAL A 199 -5.62 26.92 13.44
C VAL A 199 -6.60 26.21 12.49
N THR A 200 -6.81 26.72 11.27
CA THR A 200 -7.76 26.14 10.32
C THR A 200 -7.29 24.77 9.82
N ARG A 201 -6.01 24.65 9.44
CA ARG A 201 -5.40 23.37 9.03
C ARG A 201 -5.43 22.37 10.18
N ARG A 202 -5.16 22.84 11.41
CA ARG A 202 -5.18 22.04 12.63
C ARG A 202 -6.55 21.44 12.92
N LYS A 203 -7.62 22.24 12.87
CA LYS A 203 -9.02 21.74 13.02
C LYS A 203 -9.36 20.68 11.97
N ARG A 204 -8.97 20.90 10.72
CA ARG A 204 -9.20 19.93 9.63
C ARG A 204 -8.45 18.62 9.86
N LEU A 205 -7.17 18.68 10.21
CA LEU A 205 -6.35 17.49 10.47
C LEU A 205 -6.93 16.66 11.62
N ARG A 206 -7.38 17.33 12.69
CA ARG A 206 -8.06 16.67 13.81
C ARG A 206 -9.31 15.92 13.36
N ALA A 207 -10.20 16.59 12.63
CA ALA A 207 -11.44 15.98 12.16
C ALA A 207 -11.16 14.74 11.28
N LEU A 208 -10.15 14.82 10.41
CA LEU A 208 -9.72 13.69 9.58
C LEU A 208 -9.11 12.55 10.41
N ALA A 209 -8.27 12.87 11.40
CA ALA A 209 -7.67 11.87 12.29
C ALA A 209 -8.76 11.11 13.07
N SER A 210 -9.70 11.83 13.68
CA SER A 210 -10.82 11.24 14.42
C SER A 210 -11.70 10.37 13.52
N LEU A 211 -12.04 10.83 12.31
CA LEU A 211 -12.79 10.01 11.33
C LEU A 211 -12.08 8.68 11.04
N HIS A 212 -10.76 8.70 10.87
CA HIS A 212 -10.01 7.49 10.60
C HIS A 212 -9.87 6.57 11.82
N TYR A 213 -9.73 7.12 13.03
CA TYR A 213 -9.80 6.33 14.27
C TYR A 213 -11.14 5.60 14.38
N GLN A 214 -12.25 6.31 14.15
CA GLN A 214 -13.60 5.73 14.19
C GLN A 214 -13.77 4.60 13.18
N LYS A 215 -13.37 4.81 11.91
CA LYS A 215 -13.42 3.75 10.89
C LYS A 215 -12.56 2.54 11.24
N ALA A 216 -11.39 2.75 11.87
CA ALA A 216 -10.55 1.65 12.32
C ALA A 216 -11.21 0.86 13.47
N LEU A 217 -11.86 1.56 14.42
CA LEU A 217 -12.63 0.96 15.53
C LEU A 217 -13.91 0.24 15.08
N GLU A 218 -14.51 0.62 13.95
CA GLU A 218 -15.64 -0.11 13.37
C GLU A 218 -15.20 -1.44 12.74
N LEU A 219 -13.96 -1.50 12.22
CA LEU A 219 -13.44 -2.65 11.51
C LEU A 219 -12.73 -3.64 12.45
N PHE A 220 -11.90 -3.15 13.37
CA PHE A 220 -11.34 -3.97 14.44
C PHE A 220 -12.41 -4.23 15.50
N SER A 221 -12.46 -5.45 16.04
CA SER A 221 -13.39 -5.78 17.12
C SER A 221 -12.61 -6.09 18.40
N PRO A 222 -13.18 -5.83 19.60
CA PRO A 222 -12.58 -6.24 20.87
C PRO A 222 -12.38 -7.76 20.97
N ASN A 223 -13.17 -8.54 20.23
CA ASN A 223 -13.13 -10.01 20.29
C ASN A 223 -12.05 -10.59 19.37
N ASP A 224 -11.88 -10.00 18.19
CA ASP A 224 -10.97 -10.52 17.15
C ASP A 224 -9.61 -9.82 17.19
N ASN A 225 -9.57 -8.55 17.61
CA ASN A 225 -8.39 -7.69 17.60
C ASN A 225 -8.27 -6.84 18.89
N PRO A 226 -8.25 -7.45 20.08
CA PRO A 226 -8.30 -6.72 21.35
C PRO A 226 -7.15 -5.74 21.53
N LEU A 227 -5.95 -6.07 21.05
CA LEU A 227 -4.76 -5.22 21.21
C LEU A 227 -4.80 -4.01 20.29
N GLU A 228 -5.13 -4.21 19.02
CA GLU A 228 -5.31 -3.11 18.05
C GLU A 228 -6.47 -2.20 18.46
N TYR A 229 -7.57 -2.79 18.93
CA TYR A 229 -8.73 -2.04 19.40
C TYR A 229 -8.39 -1.17 20.63
N LEU A 230 -7.74 -1.74 21.64
CA LEU A 230 -7.30 -0.99 22.83
C LEU A 230 -6.33 0.13 22.46
N ARG A 231 -5.38 -0.14 21.55
CA ARG A 231 -4.43 0.86 21.08
C ARG A 231 -5.13 2.04 20.42
N LEU A 232 -6.12 1.78 19.56
CA LEU A 232 -6.90 2.82 18.91
C LEU A 232 -7.66 3.70 19.91
N LEU A 233 -8.29 3.10 20.93
CA LEU A 233 -8.98 3.86 21.97
C LEU A 233 -8.01 4.78 22.73
N ILE A 234 -6.82 4.28 23.09
CA ILE A 234 -5.81 5.09 23.79
C ILE A 234 -5.35 6.27 22.92
N GLU A 235 -5.10 6.01 21.64
CA GLU A 235 -4.65 7.06 20.71
C GLU A 235 -5.74 8.10 20.42
N GLU A 236 -7.02 7.70 20.37
CA GLU A 236 -8.16 8.62 20.22
C GLU A 236 -8.37 9.49 21.47
N VAL A 237 -8.22 8.92 22.67
CA VAL A 237 -8.22 9.67 23.93
C VAL A 237 -7.07 10.68 23.94
N ALA A 238 -5.87 10.30 23.52
CA ALA A 238 -4.72 11.20 23.44
C ALA A 238 -4.95 12.36 22.45
N LEU A 239 -5.62 12.11 21.32
CA LEU A 239 -6.00 13.15 20.36
C LEU A 239 -6.93 14.20 21.00
N THR A 240 -7.87 13.74 21.84
CA THR A 240 -8.84 14.60 22.52
C THR A 240 -8.19 15.38 23.68
N ASP A 241 -7.35 14.72 24.48
CA ASP A 241 -6.63 15.35 25.60
C ASP A 241 -5.72 16.48 25.13
N PHE A 242 -4.95 16.28 24.05
CA PHE A 242 -4.07 17.31 23.50
C PHE A 242 -4.84 18.57 23.07
N GLU A 243 -6.07 18.42 22.59
CA GLU A 243 -6.92 19.56 22.27
C GLU A 243 -7.36 20.31 23.53
N LEU A 244 -7.84 19.59 24.54
CA LEU A 244 -8.29 20.19 25.80
C LEU A 244 -7.16 20.99 26.46
N GLN A 245 -5.94 20.45 26.47
CA GLN A 245 -4.77 21.17 26.95
C GLN A 245 -4.51 22.44 26.15
N SER A 246 -4.59 22.36 24.81
CA SER A 246 -4.36 23.51 23.93
C SER A 246 -5.39 24.63 24.13
N ASN A 247 -6.66 24.27 24.38
CA ASN A 247 -7.72 25.24 24.63
C ASN A 247 -7.66 25.83 26.06
N ASN A 248 -7.17 25.07 27.04
CA ASN A 248 -7.03 25.55 28.42
C ASN A 248 -5.94 26.62 28.57
N TYR A 249 -4.87 26.59 27.78
CA TYR A 249 -3.85 27.65 27.78
C TYR A 249 -4.37 29.00 27.28
N ASP A 250 -5.40 29.03 26.45
CA ASP A 250 -6.03 30.29 25.98
C ASP A 250 -6.93 30.93 27.05
N PHE A 251 -7.43 30.15 28.02
CA PHE A 251 -8.31 30.64 29.08
C PHE A 251 -7.58 31.29 30.27
N PHE A 252 -6.30 30.98 30.49
CA PHE A 252 -5.51 31.52 31.61
C PHE A 252 -4.62 32.72 31.25
N ASN A 253 -4.74 33.25 30.03
CA ASN A 253 -3.98 34.42 29.55
C ASN A 253 -4.80 35.73 29.49
N PHE A 254 -5.86 35.85 30.30
CA PHE A 254 -6.65 37.09 30.47
C PHE A 254 -6.42 37.70 31.86
#